data_AF-D3S858-F1
#
_entry.id   AF-D3S858-F1
#
_cell.length_a   1.000
_cell.length_b   1.000
_cell.length_c   1.000
_cell.angle_alpha   90.00
_cell.angle_beta   90.00
_cell.angle_gamma   90.00
#
_symmetry.space_group_name_H-M   'P 1'
#
loop_
_entity.id
_entity.type
_entity.pdbx_description
1 polymer ?
#
loop_
_entity_poly.entity_id
_entity_poly.type
_entity_poly.pdbx_seq_one_letter_code
_entity_poly.pdbx_strand_id
1 'polypeptide(L)'
;MEAMQIKDFVKDMDKTQRIVYYEQKKKSVGIAVLLSLVIPGAGQMYLGKVGKGIIILLTFWLIIPYLYGIYDAYKSAKDYNAQLYSIIFSKEKDEENKS
;
A
#
# COMPACT_ATOMS: atom_id res chain seq x y z
N MET A 1 -20.33 4.80 -18.01
CA MET A 1 -21.70 5.29 -18.21
C MET A 1 -21.88 6.73 -17.75
N GLU A 2 -21.43 7.11 -16.53
CA GLU A 2 -21.56 8.51 -16.04
C GLU A 2 -20.93 9.56 -16.96
N ALA A 3 -19.71 9.36 -17.45
CA ALA A 3 -19.03 10.35 -18.30
C ALA A 3 -19.73 10.60 -19.65
N MET A 4 -20.50 9.63 -20.15
CA MET A 4 -21.23 9.73 -21.41
C MET A 4 -22.55 10.49 -21.21
N GLN A 5 -23.30 10.17 -20.15
CA GLN A 5 -24.49 10.94 -19.75
C GLN A 5 -24.16 12.39 -19.42
N ILE A 6 -23.02 12.66 -18.78
CA ILE A 6 -22.57 14.03 -18.49
C ILE A 6 -22.25 14.77 -19.80
N LYS A 7 -21.63 14.12 -20.78
CA LYS A 7 -21.34 14.76 -22.08
C LYS A 7 -22.60 15.14 -22.83
N ASP A 8 -23.59 14.25 -22.89
CA ASP A 8 -24.86 14.52 -23.55
C ASP A 8 -25.63 15.62 -22.83
N PHE A 9 -25.66 15.60 -21.49
CA PHE A 9 -26.30 16.65 -20.68
C PHE A 9 -25.63 18.03 -20.80
N VAL A 10 -24.30 18.06 -20.93
CA VAL A 10 -23.52 19.32 -21.01
C VAL A 10 -23.51 19.89 -22.43
N LYS A 11 -23.85 19.08 -23.44
CA LYS A 11 -23.86 19.48 -24.85
C LYS A 11 -24.82 20.65 -25.11
N ASP A 12 -25.97 20.65 -24.46
CA ASP A 12 -27.04 21.65 -24.64
C ASP A 12 -26.97 22.82 -23.65
N MET A 13 -25.97 22.86 -22.75
CA MET A 13 -25.79 23.93 -21.75
C MET A 13 -24.92 25.09 -22.27
N ASP A 14 -25.35 26.33 -21.98
CA ASP A 14 -24.55 27.55 -22.18
C ASP A 14 -23.24 27.51 -21.35
N LYS A 15 -22.21 28.23 -21.83
CA LYS A 15 -20.87 28.26 -21.21
C LYS A 15 -20.93 28.62 -19.73
N THR A 16 -21.84 29.51 -19.32
CA THR A 16 -22.03 29.89 -17.92
C THR A 16 -22.57 28.73 -17.08
N GLN A 17 -23.53 27.97 -17.61
CA GLN A 17 -24.11 26.81 -16.92
C GLN A 17 -23.09 25.67 -16.75
N ARG A 18 -22.21 25.49 -17.74
CA ARG A 18 -21.10 24.51 -17.65
C ARG A 18 -20.15 24.81 -16.49
N ILE A 19 -19.84 26.09 -16.25
CA ILE A 19 -18.96 26.51 -15.15
C ILE A 19 -19.61 26.26 -13.79
N VAL A 20 -20.90 26.60 -13.66
CA VAL A 20 -21.67 26.33 -12.43
C VAL A 20 -21.78 24.83 -12.16
N TYR A 21 -22.06 24.02 -13.18
CA TYR A 21 -22.14 22.56 -13.06
C TYR A 21 -20.80 21.94 -12.65
N TYR A 22 -19.67 22.41 -13.21
CA TYR A 22 -18.34 21.99 -12.80
C TYR A 22 -18.07 22.30 -11.33
N GLU A 23 -18.33 23.53 -10.88
CA GLU A 23 -18.12 23.91 -9.48
C GLU A 23 -18.99 23.09 -8.52
N GLN A 24 -20.23 22.77 -8.89
CA GLN A 24 -21.09 21.91 -8.07
C GLN A 24 -20.62 20.46 -7.99
N LYS A 25 -20.09 19.90 -9.09
CA LYS A 25 -19.64 18.50 -9.15
C LYS A 25 -18.19 18.30 -8.67
N LYS A 26 -17.42 19.38 -8.54
CA LYS A 26 -16.00 19.31 -8.13
C LYS A 26 -15.87 18.69 -6.75
N LYS A 27 -15.16 17.56 -6.66
CA LYS A 27 -14.83 16.92 -5.38
C LYS A 27 -13.60 17.58 -4.77
N SER A 28 -13.60 17.74 -3.44
CA SER A 28 -12.46 18.35 -2.73
C SER A 28 -11.33 17.33 -2.54
N VAL A 29 -10.14 17.69 -3.01
CA VAL A 29 -8.91 16.89 -2.83
C VAL A 29 -8.56 16.79 -1.35
N GLY A 30 -8.71 17.87 -0.59
CA GLY A 30 -8.41 17.89 0.84
C GLY A 30 -9.30 16.92 1.63
N ILE A 31 -10.59 16.88 1.32
CA ILE A 31 -11.53 15.94 1.95
C ILE A 31 -11.16 14.49 1.61
N ALA A 32 -10.79 14.22 0.35
CA ALA A 32 -10.37 12.88 -0.05
C ALA A 32 -9.12 12.39 0.71
N VAL A 33 -8.16 13.29 0.94
CA VAL A 33 -6.94 12.99 1.71
C VAL A 33 -7.27 12.76 3.19
N LEU A 34 -8.05 13.65 3.81
CA LEU A 34 -8.47 13.50 5.20
C LEU A 34 -9.22 12.19 5.45
N LEU A 35 -10.15 11.81 4.56
CA LEU A 35 -10.83 10.52 4.66
C LEU A 35 -9.85 9.34 4.55
N SER A 36 -8.83 9.45 3.70
CA SER A 36 -7.81 8.40 3.55
C SER A 36 -6.92 8.25 4.78
N LEU A 37 -6.72 9.31 5.56
CA LEU A 37 -5.96 9.28 6.80
C LEU A 37 -6.71 8.57 7.93
N VAL A 38 -8.04 8.72 7.99
CA VAL A 38 -8.85 8.09 9.05
C VAL A 38 -9.15 6.63 8.72
N ILE A 39 -9.51 6.34 7.46
CA ILE A 39 -9.88 4.99 7.03
C ILE A 39 -9.10 4.64 5.74
N PRO A 40 -8.25 3.60 5.77
CA PRO A 40 -7.55 3.12 4.59
C PRO A 40 -8.53 2.85 3.45
N GLY A 41 -8.30 3.46 2.28
CA GLY A 41 -9.15 3.28 1.11
C GLY A 41 -10.41 4.16 1.04
N ALA A 42 -10.78 4.88 2.11
CA ALA A 42 -11.99 5.72 2.10
C ALA A 42 -11.91 6.91 1.13
N GLY A 43 -10.73 7.50 0.90
CA GLY A 43 -10.59 8.53 -0.13
C GLY A 43 -10.79 8.01 -1.55
N GLN A 44 -10.46 6.73 -1.82
CA GLN A 44 -10.77 6.11 -3.12
C GLN A 44 -12.28 5.89 -3.27
N MET A 45 -12.98 5.53 -2.19
CA MET A 45 -14.44 5.44 -2.18
C MET A 45 -15.10 6.80 -2.39
N TYR A 46 -14.58 7.87 -1.78
CA TYR A 46 -15.03 9.25 -2.01
C TYR A 46 -14.90 9.67 -3.47
N LEU A 47 -13.86 9.22 -4.17
CA LEU A 47 -13.67 9.45 -5.62
C LEU A 47 -14.56 8.57 -6.52
N GLY A 48 -15.45 7.76 -5.96
CA GLY A 48 -16.30 6.81 -6.69
C GLY A 48 -15.58 5.52 -7.10
N LYS A 49 -14.31 5.35 -6.72
CA LYS A 49 -13.49 4.16 -7.01
C LYS A 49 -13.63 3.15 -5.87
N VAL A 50 -14.86 2.74 -5.58
CA VAL A 50 -15.20 1.90 -4.42
C VAL A 50 -14.41 0.59 -4.42
N GLY A 51 -14.32 -0.09 -5.58
CA GLY A 51 -13.55 -1.34 -5.69
C GLY A 51 -12.07 -1.18 -5.30
N LYS A 52 -11.43 -0.06 -5.69
CA LYS A 52 -10.05 0.22 -5.27
C LYS A 52 -9.98 0.49 -3.76
N GLY A 53 -10.95 1.21 -3.21
CA GLY A 53 -11.04 1.47 -1.78
C GLY A 53 -11.16 0.20 -0.94
N ILE A 54 -12.01 -0.75 -1.37
CA ILE A 54 -12.19 -2.04 -0.69
C ILE A 54 -10.90 -2.86 -0.71
N ILE A 55 -10.21 -2.93 -1.85
CA ILE A 55 -8.94 -3.66 -1.95
C ILE A 55 -7.93 -3.10 -0.94
N ILE A 56 -7.77 -1.77 -0.88
CA ILE A 56 -6.86 -1.12 0.07
C ILE A 56 -7.26 -1.41 1.52
N LEU A 57 -8.56 -1.34 1.83
CA LEU A 57 -9.08 -1.64 3.16
C LEU A 57 -8.84 -3.10 3.59
N LEU A 58 -8.82 -4.04 2.64
CA LEU A 58 -8.57 -5.46 2.93
C LEU A 58 -7.09 -5.83 2.97
N THR A 59 -6.21 -5.07 2.31
CA THR A 59 -4.78 -5.42 2.21
C THR A 59 -3.85 -4.58 3.09
N PHE A 60 -4.30 -3.46 3.66
CA PHE A 60 -3.41 -2.57 4.42
C PHE A 60 -2.69 -3.27 5.60
N TRP A 61 -3.35 -4.23 6.25
CA TRP A 61 -2.79 -4.95 7.39
C TRP A 61 -1.69 -5.96 7.02
N LEU A 62 -1.57 -6.34 5.74
CA LEU A 62 -0.55 -7.27 5.25
C LEU A 62 0.87 -6.67 5.27
N ILE A 63 1.00 -5.36 5.46
CA ILE A 63 2.30 -4.69 5.60
C ILE A 63 3.06 -5.22 6.82
N ILE A 64 2.35 -5.53 7.91
CA ILE A 64 2.95 -6.01 9.17
C ILE A 64 3.62 -7.39 8.99
N PRO A 65 2.92 -8.46 8.57
CA PRO A 65 3.54 -9.76 8.36
C PRO A 65 4.62 -9.73 7.27
N TYR A 66 4.47 -8.87 6.26
CA TYR A 66 5.51 -8.67 5.23
C TYR A 66 6.82 -8.15 5.84
N LEU A 67 6.76 -7.09 6.66
CA LEU A 67 7.95 -6.55 7.33
C LEU A 67 8.53 -7.53 8.35
N TYR A 68 7.67 -8.27 9.06
CA TYR A 68 8.11 -9.31 9.99
C TYR A 68 8.88 -10.42 9.28
N GLY A 69 8.42 -10.90 8.11
CA GLY A 69 9.13 -11.93 7.35
C GLY A 69 10.53 -11.51 6.89
N ILE A 70 10.71 -10.22 6.55
CA ILE A 70 12.04 -9.68 6.22
C ILE A 70 12.96 -9.71 7.44
N TYR A 71 12.46 -9.28 8.60
CA TYR A 71 13.21 -9.30 9.85
C TYR A 71 13.58 -10.73 10.28
N ASP A 72 12.63 -11.65 10.18
CA ASP A 72 12.82 -13.06 10.52
C ASP A 72 13.86 -13.73 9.60
N ALA A 73 13.81 -13.46 8.30
CA ALA A 73 14.81 -13.93 7.35
C ALA A 73 16.22 -13.39 7.68
N TYR A 74 16.34 -12.11 8.02
CA TYR A 74 17.61 -11.52 8.45
C TYR A 74 18.17 -12.21 9.70
N LYS A 75 17.32 -12.41 10.71
CA LYS A 75 17.73 -13.07 11.96
C LYS A 75 18.14 -14.52 11.71
N SER A 76 17.34 -15.27 10.95
CA SER A 76 17.59 -16.67 10.60
C SER A 76 18.92 -16.84 9.85
N ALA A 77 19.22 -15.95 8.90
CA ALA A 77 20.49 -15.97 8.17
C ALA A 77 21.69 -15.72 9.10
N LYS A 78 21.56 -14.78 10.05
CA LYS A 78 22.60 -14.50 11.04
C LYS A 78 22.85 -15.69 11.97
N ASP A 79 21.77 -16.31 12.45
CA ASP A 79 21.85 -17.47 13.33
C ASP A 79 22.46 -18.68 12.61
N TYR A 80 22.13 -18.89 11.33
CA TYR A 80 22.76 -19.91 10.50
C TYR A 80 24.26 -19.67 10.31
N ASN A 81 24.66 -18.43 9.97
CA ASN A 81 26.08 -18.09 9.79
C ASN A 81 26.87 -18.23 11.09
N ALA A 82 26.28 -17.88 12.24
CA ALA A 82 26.90 -18.05 13.54
C ALA A 82 27.12 -19.54 13.87
N GLN A 83 26.15 -20.40 13.56
CA GLN A 83 26.29 -21.85 13.72
C GLN A 83 27.33 -22.44 12.76
N LEU A 84 27.34 -22.00 11.51
CA LEU A 84 28.32 -22.45 10.53
C LEU A 84 29.76 -22.11 10.97
N TYR A 85 29.96 -20.88 11.47
CA TYR A 85 31.23 -20.45 12.03
C TYR A 85 31.67 -21.33 13.21
N SER A 86 30.78 -21.60 14.17
CA SER A 86 31.14 -22.42 15.33
C SER A 86 31.52 -23.85 14.94
N ILE A 87 30.86 -24.45 13.95
CA ILE A 87 31.17 -25.81 13.48
C ILE A 87 32.55 -25.88 12.79
N ILE A 88 32.85 -24.92 11.90
CA ILE A 88 34.11 -24.92 11.14
C ILE A 88 35.30 -24.71 12.07
N PHE A 89 35.24 -23.67 12.92
CA PHE A 89 36.40 -23.25 13.72
C PHE A 89 36.55 -24.02 15.04
N SER A 90 35.50 -24.70 15.54
CA SER A 90 35.70 -25.65 16.65
C SER A 90 36.40 -26.92 16.18
N LYS A 91 36.14 -27.36 14.95
CA LYS A 91 36.75 -28.57 14.38
C LYS A 91 38.24 -28.41 14.09
N GLU A 92 38.68 -27.26 13.56
CA GLU A 92 40.11 -26.97 13.36
C GLU A 92 40.90 -27.03 14.69
N LYS A 93 40.33 -26.49 15.77
CA LYS A 93 40.98 -26.43 17.07
C LYS A 93 41.18 -27.82 17.71
N ASP A 94 40.28 -28.75 17.44
CA ASP A 94 40.38 -30.15 17.90
C ASP A 94 41.40 -30.97 17.08
N GLU A 95 41.62 -30.61 15.82
CA GLU A 95 42.62 -31.23 14.94
C GLU A 95 44.04 -30.71 15.22
N GLU A 96 44.21 -29.41 15.48
CA GLU A 96 45.50 -28.80 15.87
C GLU A 96 46.02 -29.36 17.21
N ASN A 97 45.14 -29.55 18.20
CA ASN A 97 45.51 -30.04 19.53
C ASN A 97 45.80 -31.57 19.58
N LYS A 98 45.58 -32.28 18.46
CA LYS A 98 45.91 -33.71 18.30
C LYS A 98 47.19 -33.95 17.50
N SER A 99 47.76 -32.93 16.87
CA SER A 99 49.04 -32.99 16.14
C SER A 99 50.21 -32.58 17.02
#